data_AF-A0A4E0Q0G8-F1
#
_entry.id   AF-A0A4E0Q0G8-F1
#
_cell.length_a   1.000
_cell.length_b   1.000
_cell.length_c   1.000
_cell.angle_alpha   90.00
_cell.angle_beta   90.00
_cell.angle_gamma   90.00
#
_symmetry.space_group_name_H-M   'P 1'
#
loop_
_entity.id
_entity.type
_entity.pdbx_description
1 polymer ?
#
loop_
_entity_poly.entity_id
_entity_poly.type
_entity_poly.pdbx_seq_one_letter_code
_entity_poly.pdbx_strand_id
1 'polypeptide(L)'
;MVRLKWEIKWDSAQLGKTNDFVMIDGIKYFNRDFLNMEYLKENDHHTEDDKGQINYYDIVVDGKVYENGAWYYTDYKSHARDFSNFVAFGEDVKLSV
;
A
#
# COMPACT_ATOMS: atom_id res chain seq x y z
N MET A 1 10.82 16.02 -19.90
CA MET A 1 10.19 14.68 -19.81
C MET A 1 9.31 14.67 -18.57
N VAL A 2 7.98 14.63 -18.71
CA VAL A 2 7.08 14.47 -17.56
C VAL A 2 7.00 12.97 -17.27
N ARG A 3 7.47 12.52 -16.10
CA ARG A 3 7.21 11.14 -15.66
C ARG A 3 5.76 11.08 -15.20
N LEU A 4 4.99 10.17 -15.79
CA LEU A 4 3.64 9.89 -15.34
C LEU A 4 3.68 9.40 -13.87
N LYS A 5 2.70 9.81 -13.07
CA LYS A 5 2.56 9.44 -11.67
C LYS A 5 1.30 8.60 -11.51
N TRP A 6 1.38 7.55 -10.73
CA TRP A 6 0.19 6.81 -10.30
C TRP A 6 -0.62 7.66 -9.33
N GLU A 7 -1.93 7.63 -9.50
CA GLU A 7 -2.93 8.05 -8.53
C GLU A 7 -3.55 6.81 -7.89
N ILE A 8 -3.61 6.81 -6.57
CA ILE A 8 -4.16 5.73 -5.75
C ILE A 8 -5.41 6.30 -5.09
N LYS A 9 -6.58 5.75 -5.39
CA LYS A 9 -7.87 6.29 -4.95
C LYS A 9 -8.79 5.19 -4.43
N TRP A 10 -9.48 5.47 -3.36
CA TRP A 10 -10.57 4.64 -2.86
C TRP A 10 -11.73 5.52 -2.41
N ASP A 11 -12.94 5.16 -2.82
CA ASP A 11 -14.15 5.96 -2.64
C ASP A 11 -13.96 7.43 -3.09
N SER A 12 -14.15 8.41 -2.18
CA SER A 12 -13.99 9.84 -2.42
C SER A 12 -12.55 10.34 -2.26
N ALA A 13 -11.64 9.54 -1.68
CA ALA A 13 -10.32 9.99 -1.24
C ALA A 13 -9.18 9.61 -2.18
N GLN A 14 -8.19 10.51 -2.27
CA GLN A 14 -6.88 10.19 -2.84
C GLN A 14 -5.97 9.70 -1.73
N LEU A 15 -5.57 8.42 -1.81
CA LEU A 15 -4.68 7.77 -0.85
C LEU A 15 -3.21 8.08 -1.14
N GLY A 16 -2.87 8.50 -2.37
CA GLY A 16 -1.50 8.88 -2.72
C GLY A 16 -1.34 9.26 -4.18
N LYS A 17 -0.20 9.88 -4.51
CA LYS A 17 0.19 10.20 -5.89
C LYS A 17 1.70 10.15 -6.09
N THR A 18 2.20 9.11 -6.74
CA THR A 18 3.65 8.89 -6.85
C THR A 18 4.05 8.10 -8.09
N ASN A 19 5.30 8.22 -8.50
CA ASN A 19 5.95 7.31 -9.45
C ASN A 19 7.03 6.45 -8.78
N ASP A 20 7.12 6.52 -7.44
CA ASP A 20 7.99 5.69 -6.62
C ASP A 20 7.23 4.44 -6.16
N PHE A 21 7.48 3.34 -6.87
CA PHE A 21 6.86 2.05 -6.61
C PHE A 21 7.82 0.92 -6.99
N VAL A 22 7.60 -0.24 -6.41
CA VAL A 22 8.24 -1.51 -6.79
C VAL A 22 7.17 -2.51 -7.21
N MET A 23 7.53 -3.40 -8.12
CA MET A 23 6.68 -4.51 -8.56
C MET A 23 7.22 -5.80 -7.96
N ILE A 24 6.39 -6.52 -7.21
CA ILE A 24 6.73 -7.80 -6.60
C ILE A 24 5.58 -8.75 -6.87
N ASP A 25 5.87 -9.87 -7.55
CA ASP A 25 4.88 -10.89 -7.91
C ASP A 25 3.60 -10.34 -8.57
N GLY A 26 3.77 -9.31 -9.42
CA GLY A 26 2.66 -8.65 -10.12
C GLY A 26 1.90 -7.60 -9.29
N ILE A 27 2.24 -7.42 -8.02
CA ILE A 27 1.63 -6.45 -7.11
C ILE A 27 2.48 -5.16 -7.09
N LYS A 28 1.81 -4.01 -7.10
CA LYS A 28 2.43 -2.70 -6.92
C LYS A 28 2.52 -2.36 -5.45
N TYR A 29 3.74 -2.12 -4.99
CA TYR A 29 4.02 -1.56 -3.67
C TYR A 29 4.46 -0.12 -3.88
N PHE A 30 3.83 0.83 -3.20
CA PHE A 30 4.10 2.26 -3.31
C PHE A 30 4.81 2.75 -2.05
N ASN A 31 5.80 3.63 -2.22
CA ASN A 31 6.54 4.15 -1.08
C ASN A 31 5.60 4.93 -0.14
N ARG A 32 5.58 4.54 1.14
CA ARG A 32 4.72 5.08 2.20
C ARG A 32 4.82 6.59 2.32
N ASP A 33 5.99 7.17 2.05
CA ASP A 33 6.25 8.61 2.17
C ASP A 33 5.41 9.46 1.20
N PHE A 34 4.83 8.85 0.16
CA PHE A 34 3.96 9.51 -0.81
C PHE A 34 2.48 9.14 -0.65
N LEU A 35 2.12 8.49 0.47
CA LEU A 35 0.76 8.12 0.81
C LEU A 35 0.20 9.06 1.89
N ASN A 36 -1.10 9.31 1.79
CA ASN A 36 -1.86 10.06 2.77
C ASN A 36 -2.22 9.13 3.92
N MET A 37 -1.29 8.97 4.87
CA MET A 37 -1.42 8.07 6.01
C MET A 37 -2.61 8.37 6.93
N GLU A 38 -3.24 9.54 6.82
CA GLU A 38 -4.48 9.89 7.54
C GLU A 38 -5.65 8.95 7.23
N TYR A 39 -5.65 8.32 6.04
CA TYR A 39 -6.67 7.35 5.63
C TYR A 39 -6.29 5.90 5.95
N LEU A 40 -5.07 5.63 6.41
CA LEU A 40 -4.56 4.28 6.65
C LEU A 40 -4.37 4.06 8.16
N LYS A 41 -5.22 3.24 8.76
CA LYS A 41 -5.17 2.94 10.19
C LYS A 41 -4.57 1.57 10.42
N GLU A 42 -3.53 1.51 11.25
CA GLU A 42 -2.94 0.25 11.68
C GLU A 42 -4.00 -0.56 12.44
N ASN A 43 -3.99 -1.88 12.23
CA ASN A 43 -4.79 -2.83 12.98
C ASN A 43 -3.88 -3.97 13.48
N ASP A 44 -4.40 -4.80 14.39
CA ASP A 44 -3.62 -5.90 14.97
C ASP A 44 -3.54 -7.14 14.05
N HIS A 45 -4.14 -7.08 12.86
CA HIS A 45 -4.14 -8.18 11.91
C HIS A 45 -2.79 -8.28 11.20
N HIS A 46 -2.25 -9.48 11.19
CA HIS A 46 -1.02 -9.82 10.48
C HIS A 46 -1.09 -11.25 9.98
N THR A 47 -0.35 -11.52 8.90
CA THR A 47 -0.13 -12.85 8.35
C THR A 47 1.37 -13.07 8.11
N GLU A 48 1.78 -14.32 7.97
CA GLU A 48 3.16 -14.67 7.64
C GLU A 48 3.19 -15.51 6.37
N ASP A 49 4.14 -15.23 5.48
CA ASP A 49 4.44 -16.05 4.31
C ASP A 49 5.93 -16.44 4.27
N ASP A 50 6.36 -17.04 3.15
CA ASP A 50 7.75 -17.42 2.94
C ASP A 50 8.71 -16.22 2.79
N LYS A 51 8.17 -15.01 2.60
CA LYS A 51 8.91 -13.77 2.40
C LYS A 51 8.94 -12.88 3.64
N GLY A 52 8.03 -13.04 4.60
CA GLY A 52 8.06 -12.27 5.84
C GLY A 52 6.72 -12.13 6.54
N GLN A 53 6.68 -11.23 7.54
CA GLN A 53 5.44 -10.81 8.19
C GLN A 53 4.77 -9.68 7.40
N ILE A 54 3.49 -9.90 7.06
CA ILE A 54 2.61 -8.95 6.38
C ILE A 54 1.70 -8.34 7.45
N ASN A 55 1.71 -7.01 7.55
CA ASN A 55 0.80 -6.25 8.42
C ASN A 55 -0.17 -5.47 7.57
N TYR A 56 -1.34 -5.18 8.14
CA TYR A 56 -2.44 -4.58 7.42
C TYR A 56 -2.80 -3.20 7.96
N TYR A 57 -3.31 -2.36 7.06
CA TYR A 57 -4.03 -1.14 7.39
C TYR A 57 -5.50 -1.31 6.98
N ASP A 58 -6.39 -0.78 7.81
CA ASP A 58 -7.74 -0.44 7.38
C ASP A 58 -7.71 0.88 6.62
N ILE A 59 -8.42 0.96 5.50
CA ILE A 59 -8.61 2.22 4.78
C ILE A 59 -9.89 2.87 5.29
N VAL A 60 -9.79 4.07 5.85
CA VAL A 60 -10.92 4.78 6.46
C VAL A 60 -11.16 6.11 5.75
N VAL A 61 -12.31 6.26 5.11
CA VAL A 61 -12.71 7.47 4.37
C VAL A 61 -14.17 7.79 4.68
N ASP A 62 -14.45 9.01 5.14
CA ASP A 62 -15.81 9.50 5.40
C ASP A 62 -16.71 8.54 6.21
N GLY A 63 -16.12 7.84 7.20
CA GLY A 63 -16.81 6.87 8.05
C GLY A 63 -16.99 5.48 7.44
N LYS A 64 -16.61 5.27 6.18
CA LYS A 64 -16.49 3.94 5.58
C LYS A 64 -15.14 3.34 5.94
N VAL A 65 -15.14 2.03 6.14
CA VAL A 65 -13.95 1.25 6.48
C VAL A 65 -13.81 0.12 5.46
N TYR A 66 -12.64 0.03 4.84
CA TYR A 66 -12.20 -1.15 4.11
C TYR A 66 -11.18 -1.88 4.97
N GLU A 67 -11.67 -2.87 5.71
CA GLU A 67 -10.85 -3.68 6.61
C GLU A 67 -9.75 -4.39 5.82
N ASN A 68 -8.51 -4.33 6.31
CA ASN A 68 -7.33 -4.92 5.66
C ASN A 68 -7.14 -4.48 4.19
N GLY A 69 -7.63 -3.30 3.82
CA GLY A 69 -7.62 -2.79 2.44
C GLY A 69 -6.23 -2.42 1.90
N ALA A 70 -5.22 -2.32 2.78
CA ALA A 70 -3.83 -2.12 2.40
C ALA A 70 -2.89 -2.97 3.27
N TRP A 71 -1.72 -3.34 2.75
CA TRP A 71 -0.76 -4.18 3.47
C TRP A 71 0.69 -3.86 3.14
N TYR A 72 1.60 -4.22 4.06
CA TYR A 72 3.03 -3.97 3.97
C TYR A 72 3.83 -5.05 4.70
N TYR A 73 5.11 -5.22 4.33
CA TYR A 73 6.01 -6.14 5.02
C TYR A 73 6.82 -5.40 6.09
N THR A 74 6.87 -5.91 7.32
CA THR A 74 7.74 -5.35 8.39
C THR A 74 9.09 -6.04 8.49
N ASP A 75 9.20 -7.29 8.03
CA ASP A 75 10.42 -8.10 8.05
C ASP A 75 10.51 -8.90 6.75
N TYR A 76 10.80 -8.21 5.63
CA TYR A 76 10.95 -8.87 4.34
C TYR A 76 12.30 -9.58 4.25
N LYS A 77 12.26 -10.91 4.26
CA LYS A 77 13.42 -11.81 4.34
C LYS A 77 14.06 -12.13 3.00
N SER A 78 13.50 -11.66 1.88
CA SER A 78 14.08 -11.92 0.57
C SER A 78 15.23 -10.94 0.26
N HIS A 79 16.29 -11.44 -0.37
CA HIS A 79 17.53 -10.71 -0.67
C HIS A 79 17.35 -9.61 -1.76
N ALA A 80 16.12 -9.36 -2.20
CA ALA A 80 15.78 -8.30 -3.11
C ALA A 80 15.47 -7.04 -2.29
N ARG A 81 16.32 -6.01 -2.42
CA ARG A 81 16.17 -4.61 -1.96
C ARG A 81 15.07 -4.38 -0.92
N ASP A 82 15.46 -3.92 0.27
CA ASP A 82 14.52 -3.48 1.32
C ASP A 82 13.42 -2.56 0.76
N PHE A 83 12.18 -3.02 0.84
CA PHE A 83 10.96 -2.28 0.50
C PHE A 83 9.97 -2.28 1.67
N SER A 84 10.45 -2.51 2.90
CA SER A 84 9.60 -2.57 4.10
C SER A 84 8.81 -1.29 4.34
N ASN A 85 9.26 -0.16 3.77
CA ASN A 85 8.53 1.11 3.77
C ASN A 85 7.53 1.27 2.59
N PHE A 86 7.11 0.20 1.95
CA PHE A 86 6.15 0.28 0.84
C PHE A 86 4.86 -0.47 1.14
N VAL A 87 3.76 0.06 0.61
CA VAL A 87 2.39 -0.38 0.88
C VAL A 87 1.72 -0.79 -0.43
N ALA A 88 1.06 -1.94 -0.43
CA ALA A 88 0.18 -2.40 -1.50
C ALA A 88 -1.29 -2.25 -1.09
N PHE A 89 -2.19 -2.33 -2.08
CA PHE A 89 -3.60 -2.04 -1.92
C PHE A 89 -4.48 -3.15 -2.50
N GLY A 90 -5.64 -3.35 -1.89
CA GLY A 90 -6.65 -4.30 -2.33
C GLY A 90 -7.27 -3.95 -3.69
N GLU A 91 -8.00 -4.89 -4.25
CA GLU A 91 -8.56 -4.81 -5.61
C GLU A 91 -9.57 -3.67 -5.80
N ASP A 92 -10.28 -3.27 -4.74
CA ASP A 92 -11.24 -2.17 -4.76
C ASP A 92 -10.55 -0.79 -4.81
N VAL A 93 -9.24 -0.72 -4.61
CA VAL A 93 -8.46 0.52 -4.73
C VAL A 93 -8.13 0.77 -6.20
N LYS A 94 -8.56 1.92 -6.71
CA LYS A 94 -8.31 2.33 -8.08
C LYS A 94 -6.88 2.85 -8.24
N LEU A 95 -6.09 2.16 -9.06
CA LEU A 95 -4.77 2.58 -9.50
C LEU A 95 -4.85 3.08 -10.95
N SER A 96 -4.52 4.34 -11.20
CA SER A 96 -4.50 4.93 -12.54
C SER A 96 -3.28 5.82 -12.76
N VAL A 97 -2.87 6.01 -14.02
CA VAL A 97 -1.71 6.80 -14.44
C VAL A 97 -2.11 8.04 -15.22
#